data_AF-A0A957CHQ9-F1
#
_entry.id   AF-A0A957CHQ9-F1
#
_cell.length_a   1.000
_cell.length_b   1.000
_cell.length_c   1.000
_cell.angle_alpha   90.00
_cell.angle_beta   90.00
_cell.angle_gamma   90.00
#
_symmetry.space_group_name_H-M   'P 1'
#
loop_
_entity.id
_entity.type
_entity.pdbx_description
1 polymer ?
#
loop_
_entity_poly.entity_id
_entity_poly.type
_entity_poly.pdbx_seq_one_letter_code
_entity_poly.pdbx_strand_id
1 'polypeptide(L)'
;GPVAFWYDHKTRWVSDSINSIIANVAGDFQDELGCPGEWQPDCLRSLLQDPNGDGLYNFMTLGIPAGEYEAKVAFNQTWDVNYGADGVLDGDNIPFSVGEGQAVIFAFDPSTNTLVIEATDEIPATLLAADASGGTGLPRPAAPFPDLVVVPGTIQSVLGCAGDWEPDCEISALTYDEADQLWYGSFELPAGDYEYKVALNGSWDVNFGQFAEGGGANIP
;
A
#
# COMPACT_ATOMS: atom_id res chain seq x y z
N GLY A 1 -18.91 -6.61 -10.10
CA GLY A 1 -17.54 -7.08 -10.34
C GLY A 1 -16.77 -6.83 -9.08
N PRO A 2 -15.87 -7.73 -8.69
CA PRO A 2 -15.12 -7.55 -7.46
C PRO A 2 -14.21 -6.33 -7.60
N VAL A 3 -14.30 -5.42 -6.64
CA VAL A 3 -13.38 -4.29 -6.46
C VAL A 3 -12.71 -4.49 -5.12
N ALA A 4 -11.38 -4.56 -5.11
CA ALA A 4 -10.61 -4.62 -3.88
C ALA A 4 -10.38 -3.20 -3.36
N PHE A 5 -10.43 -3.07 -2.03
CA PHE A 5 -10.10 -1.87 -1.29
C PHE A 5 -9.06 -2.23 -0.23
N TRP A 6 -8.13 -1.32 0.00
CA TRP A 6 -7.15 -1.48 1.06
C TRP A 6 -6.86 -0.18 1.78
N TYR A 7 -6.45 -0.29 3.04
CA TYR A 7 -6.00 0.81 3.87
C TYR A 7 -4.75 0.41 4.64
N ASP A 8 -3.68 1.18 4.47
CA ASP A 8 -2.48 1.10 5.30
C ASP A 8 -2.55 2.16 6.40
N HIS A 9 -2.56 1.70 7.66
CA HIS A 9 -2.60 2.61 8.80
C HIS A 9 -1.31 3.44 8.95
N LYS A 10 -0.16 2.91 8.49
CA LYS A 10 1.14 3.58 8.56
C LYS A 10 1.21 4.73 7.57
N THR A 11 0.77 4.58 6.33
CA THR A 11 0.81 5.69 5.37
C THR A 11 -0.48 6.50 5.35
N ARG A 12 -1.55 5.95 5.95
CA ARG A 12 -2.95 6.42 5.88
C ARG A 12 -3.52 6.37 4.47
N TRP A 13 -2.84 5.68 3.57
CA TRP A 13 -3.28 5.51 2.21
C TRP A 13 -4.46 4.55 2.19
N VAL A 14 -5.54 5.00 1.58
CA VAL A 14 -6.66 4.14 1.19
C VAL A 14 -6.73 4.18 -0.34
N SER A 15 -6.93 3.01 -0.95
CA SER A 15 -7.08 2.92 -2.39
C SER A 15 -7.91 1.70 -2.80
N ASP A 16 -8.11 1.56 -4.11
CA ASP A 16 -8.92 0.54 -4.75
C ASP A 16 -8.27 -0.02 -6.02
N SER A 17 -8.73 -1.21 -6.45
CA SER A 17 -8.19 -1.93 -7.62
C SER A 17 -8.64 -1.38 -8.98
N ILE A 18 -9.41 -0.30 -9.03
CA ILE A 18 -9.83 0.37 -10.28
C ILE A 18 -8.91 1.55 -10.57
N ASN A 19 -8.65 2.38 -9.55
CA ASN A 19 -7.86 3.60 -9.67
C ASN A 19 -6.38 3.39 -9.37
N SER A 20 -6.00 2.27 -8.76
CA SER A 20 -4.62 1.95 -8.42
C SER A 20 -4.23 0.54 -8.84
N ILE A 21 -2.93 0.37 -9.08
CA ILE A 21 -2.32 -0.93 -9.27
C ILE A 21 -1.91 -1.51 -7.92
N ILE A 22 -2.13 -2.81 -7.74
CA ILE A 22 -1.49 -3.55 -6.65
C ILE A 22 -0.10 -3.94 -7.16
N ALA A 23 0.90 -3.10 -6.90
CA ALA A 23 2.28 -3.32 -7.32
C ALA A 23 3.14 -3.69 -6.10
N ASN A 24 3.63 -4.92 -6.07
CA ASN A 24 4.44 -5.45 -4.98
C ASN A 24 5.86 -5.74 -5.46
N VAL A 25 6.87 -5.40 -4.67
CA VAL A 25 8.26 -5.78 -4.99
C VAL A 25 8.55 -7.15 -4.40
N ALA A 26 8.79 -8.14 -5.26
CA ALA A 26 9.15 -9.49 -4.86
C ALA A 26 10.62 -9.77 -5.19
N GLY A 27 11.33 -10.42 -4.27
CA GLY A 27 12.77 -10.63 -4.34
C GLY A 27 13.26 -11.61 -3.30
N ASP A 28 14.58 -11.72 -3.15
CA ASP A 28 15.26 -12.55 -2.15
C ASP A 28 15.57 -11.82 -0.83
N PHE A 29 14.76 -10.80 -0.51
CA PHE A 29 14.82 -9.98 0.72
C PHE A 29 13.50 -9.98 1.53
N GLN A 30 12.49 -10.72 1.07
CA GLN A 30 11.13 -10.58 1.57
C GLN A 30 10.96 -11.23 2.95
N ASP A 31 11.69 -12.31 3.26
CA ASP A 31 11.61 -12.92 4.58
C ASP A 31 12.15 -12.01 5.69
N GLU A 32 13.09 -11.11 5.38
CA GLU A 32 13.58 -10.11 6.33
C GLU A 32 12.53 -9.05 6.67
N LEU A 33 11.55 -8.84 5.77
CA LEU A 33 10.39 -7.98 6.01
C LEU A 33 9.23 -8.72 6.70
N GLY A 34 9.39 -10.02 6.96
CA GLY A 34 8.40 -10.86 7.64
C GLY A 34 7.48 -11.63 6.71
N CYS A 35 7.79 -11.72 5.42
CA CYS A 35 7.11 -12.65 4.51
C CYS A 35 7.45 -14.12 4.87
N PRO A 36 6.58 -15.08 4.51
CA PRO A 36 6.84 -16.50 4.76
C PRO A 36 8.00 -17.09 3.93
N GLY A 37 8.52 -16.34 2.96
CA GLY A 37 9.69 -16.68 2.16
C GLY A 37 9.93 -15.68 1.04
N GLU A 38 10.86 -16.04 0.16
CA GLU A 38 11.29 -15.21 -0.97
C GLU A 38 10.42 -15.33 -2.21
N TRP A 39 10.49 -14.31 -3.07
CA TRP A 39 9.85 -14.27 -4.38
C TRP A 39 8.33 -14.51 -4.31
N GLN A 40 7.69 -13.91 -3.30
CA GLN A 40 6.26 -14.01 -3.01
C GLN A 40 5.53 -12.73 -3.47
N PRO A 41 4.98 -12.69 -4.70
CA PRO A 41 4.29 -11.50 -5.20
C PRO A 41 3.01 -11.19 -4.40
N ASP A 42 2.47 -12.18 -3.70
CA ASP A 42 1.29 -12.11 -2.84
C ASP A 42 1.57 -11.68 -1.40
N CYS A 43 2.84 -11.62 -0.96
CA CYS A 43 3.18 -11.04 0.34
C CYS A 43 3.38 -9.53 0.22
N LEU A 44 2.41 -8.73 0.68
CA LEU A 44 2.33 -7.29 0.46
C LEU A 44 3.16 -6.46 1.46
N ARG A 45 4.13 -7.06 2.15
CA ARG A 45 5.07 -6.37 3.06
C ARG A 45 5.91 -5.31 2.36
N SER A 46 6.10 -5.45 1.06
CA SER A 46 6.83 -4.55 0.16
C SER A 46 5.90 -3.95 -0.90
N LEU A 47 4.61 -3.79 -0.57
CA LEU A 47 3.62 -3.11 -1.40
C LEU A 47 4.06 -1.66 -1.64
N LEU A 48 4.20 -1.30 -2.92
CA LEU A 48 4.48 0.06 -3.33
C LEU A 48 3.20 0.89 -3.24
N GLN A 49 3.32 2.13 -2.79
CA GLN A 49 2.19 3.01 -2.51
C GLN A 49 2.36 4.39 -3.13
N ASP A 50 1.26 5.01 -3.53
CA ASP A 50 1.21 6.39 -4.04
C ASP A 50 0.27 7.26 -3.17
N PRO A 51 0.63 7.53 -1.90
CA PRO A 51 -0.20 8.31 -1.02
C PRO A 51 -0.29 9.79 -1.40
N ASN A 52 0.58 10.33 -2.26
CA ASN A 52 0.55 11.74 -2.67
C ASN A 52 -0.07 11.93 -4.07
N GLY A 53 -0.38 10.84 -4.79
CA GLY A 53 -1.03 10.85 -6.09
C GLY A 53 -0.16 11.43 -7.20
N ASP A 54 1.17 11.36 -7.08
CA ASP A 54 2.09 11.88 -8.09
C ASP A 54 2.36 10.88 -9.24
N GLY A 55 1.81 9.66 -9.14
CA GLY A 55 1.96 8.60 -10.11
C GLY A 55 3.19 7.73 -9.90
N LEU A 56 4.02 7.99 -8.89
CA LEU A 56 5.15 7.16 -8.51
C LEU A 56 4.81 6.34 -7.26
N TYR A 57 4.92 5.03 -7.41
CA TYR A 57 4.64 4.09 -6.33
C TYR A 57 5.92 3.81 -5.55
N ASN A 58 5.93 4.07 -4.26
CA ASN A 58 7.12 4.00 -3.42
C ASN A 58 6.95 3.05 -2.23
N PHE A 59 8.04 2.40 -1.85
CA PHE A 59 8.18 1.66 -0.59
C PHE A 59 9.58 1.92 -0.02
N MET A 60 9.67 2.08 1.29
CA MET A 60 10.93 2.32 1.99
C MET A 60 11.02 1.41 3.21
N THR A 61 12.21 0.87 3.47
CA THR A 61 12.44 0.01 4.64
C THR A 61 13.88 0.11 5.14
N LEU A 62 14.03 -0.05 6.45
CA LEU A 62 15.31 -0.31 7.14
C LEU A 62 15.46 -1.79 7.51
N GLY A 63 14.51 -2.62 7.10
CA GLY A 63 14.41 -4.03 7.50
C GLY A 63 15.29 -4.98 6.68
N ILE A 64 15.88 -4.54 5.57
CA ILE A 64 16.75 -5.37 4.73
C ILE A 64 18.19 -5.26 5.26
N PRO A 65 18.82 -6.36 5.72
CA PRO A 65 20.20 -6.36 6.20
C PRO A 65 21.21 -6.03 5.10
N ALA A 66 22.48 -5.83 5.49
CA ALA A 66 23.55 -5.67 4.54
C ALA A 66 23.78 -6.96 3.72
N GLY A 67 23.85 -6.85 2.40
CA GLY A 67 23.90 -8.01 1.51
C GLY A 67 23.76 -7.65 0.04
N GLU A 68 23.75 -8.69 -0.80
CA GLU A 68 23.44 -8.63 -2.22
C GLU A 68 22.09 -9.31 -2.44
N TYR A 69 21.20 -8.65 -3.15
CA TYR A 69 19.81 -9.05 -3.33
C TYR A 69 19.36 -8.83 -4.78
N GLU A 70 18.24 -9.43 -5.12
CA GLU A 70 17.57 -9.31 -6.42
C GLU A 70 16.07 -9.06 -6.22
N ALA A 71 15.47 -8.29 -7.12
CA ALA A 71 14.05 -7.98 -7.07
C ALA A 71 13.41 -7.84 -8.46
N LYS A 72 12.08 -7.95 -8.47
CA LYS A 72 11.18 -7.57 -9.56
C LYS A 72 9.92 -6.93 -8.97
N VAL A 73 9.20 -6.16 -9.79
CA VAL A 73 7.86 -5.70 -9.42
C VAL A 73 6.82 -6.62 -10.07
N ALA A 74 5.85 -7.08 -9.29
CA ALA A 74 4.79 -7.98 -9.71
C ALA A 74 3.42 -7.32 -9.44
N PHE A 75 2.47 -7.53 -10.35
CA PHE A 75 1.14 -6.94 -10.25
C PHE A 75 0.09 -7.94 -9.76
N ASN A 76 -0.91 -7.42 -9.04
CA ASN A 76 -2.10 -8.16 -8.63
C ASN A 76 -1.79 -9.45 -7.87
N GLN A 77 -0.73 -9.46 -7.06
CA GLN A 77 -0.35 -10.60 -6.21
C GLN A 77 -0.02 -11.88 -7.00
N THR A 78 0.37 -11.75 -8.27
CA THR A 78 0.73 -12.89 -9.12
C THR A 78 1.95 -12.58 -9.97
N TRP A 79 2.52 -13.61 -10.59
CA TRP A 79 3.58 -13.44 -11.58
C TRP A 79 3.07 -13.20 -13.01
N ASP A 80 1.75 -13.13 -13.22
CA ASP A 80 1.15 -13.02 -14.57
C ASP A 80 1.59 -11.73 -15.30
N VAL A 81 1.79 -10.65 -14.55
CA VAL A 81 2.37 -9.40 -15.06
C VAL A 81 3.44 -8.95 -14.08
N ASN A 82 4.69 -8.89 -14.56
CA ASN A 82 5.83 -8.48 -13.76
C ASN A 82 6.89 -7.81 -14.64
N TYR A 83 7.64 -6.90 -14.04
CA TYR A 83 8.69 -6.15 -14.72
C TYR A 83 10.01 -6.30 -13.97
N GLY A 84 11.06 -6.54 -14.75
CA GLY A 84 12.43 -6.68 -14.28
C GLY A 84 13.31 -5.51 -14.72
N ALA A 85 14.59 -5.78 -14.96
CA ALA A 85 15.57 -4.82 -15.43
C ALA A 85 15.06 -4.02 -16.64
N ASP A 86 15.33 -2.70 -16.63
CA ASP A 86 14.94 -1.74 -17.66
C ASP A 86 13.42 -1.68 -17.96
N GLY A 87 12.59 -2.12 -17.02
CA GLY A 87 11.13 -2.14 -17.15
C GLY A 87 10.61 -3.14 -18.20
N VAL A 88 11.41 -4.17 -18.50
CA VAL A 88 11.04 -5.21 -19.46
C VAL A 88 10.03 -6.16 -18.82
N LEU A 89 8.91 -6.39 -19.51
CA LEU A 89 7.92 -7.42 -19.14
C LEU A 89 8.59 -8.78 -19.13
N ASP A 90 8.43 -9.51 -18.02
CA ASP A 90 9.14 -10.78 -17.77
C ASP A 90 10.67 -10.66 -17.88
N GLY A 91 11.20 -9.45 -17.68
CA GLY A 91 12.63 -9.15 -17.80
C GLY A 91 13.49 -9.82 -16.71
N ASP A 92 14.80 -9.66 -16.85
CA ASP A 92 15.77 -10.15 -15.88
C ASP A 92 15.57 -9.54 -14.49
N ASN A 93 16.07 -10.20 -13.44
CA ASN A 93 16.02 -9.66 -12.09
C ASN A 93 16.84 -8.36 -11.97
N ILE A 94 16.44 -7.47 -11.06
CA ILE A 94 17.16 -6.22 -10.76
C ILE A 94 18.06 -6.48 -9.53
N PRO A 95 19.40 -6.54 -9.69
CA PRO A 95 20.29 -6.69 -8.55
C PRO A 95 20.45 -5.37 -7.79
N PHE A 96 20.57 -5.45 -6.47
CA PHE A 96 20.93 -4.32 -5.61
C PHE A 96 21.75 -4.77 -4.40
N SER A 97 22.56 -3.86 -3.87
CA SER A 97 23.43 -4.12 -2.72
C SER A 97 23.04 -3.19 -1.57
N VAL A 98 23.00 -3.72 -0.35
CA VAL A 98 22.66 -2.98 0.86
C VAL A 98 23.87 -2.93 1.77
N GLY A 99 24.26 -1.73 2.20
CA GLY A 99 25.30 -1.50 3.20
C GLY A 99 24.76 -1.59 4.63
N GLU A 100 25.66 -1.67 5.61
CA GLU A 100 25.27 -1.71 7.03
C GLU A 100 24.48 -0.45 7.43
N GLY A 101 23.21 -0.66 7.84
CA GLY A 101 22.35 0.41 8.35
C GLY A 101 21.69 1.28 7.27
N GLN A 102 21.86 0.96 5.99
CA GLN A 102 21.23 1.70 4.90
C GLN A 102 19.73 1.42 4.83
N ALA A 103 18.95 2.44 4.48
CA ALA A 103 17.58 2.26 4.04
C ALA A 103 17.56 1.81 2.58
N VAL A 104 16.57 1.00 2.22
CA VAL A 104 16.28 0.66 0.83
C VAL A 104 15.00 1.35 0.41
N ILE A 105 15.08 2.08 -0.70
CA ILE A 105 13.98 2.79 -1.33
C ILE A 105 13.69 2.09 -2.66
N PHE A 106 12.45 1.65 -2.82
CA PHE A 106 11.91 1.13 -4.06
C PHE A 106 10.96 2.17 -4.65
N ALA A 107 11.18 2.56 -5.90
CA ALA A 107 10.35 3.52 -6.61
C ALA A 107 9.98 2.97 -7.98
N PHE A 108 8.68 2.86 -8.26
CA PHE A 108 8.15 2.33 -9.50
C PHE A 108 7.38 3.38 -10.27
N ASP A 109 7.75 3.56 -11.54
CA ASP A 109 7.04 4.40 -12.49
C ASP A 109 6.22 3.52 -13.45
N PRO A 110 4.88 3.47 -13.32
CA PRO A 110 4.01 2.68 -14.19
C PRO A 110 3.96 3.21 -15.63
N SER A 111 4.39 4.44 -15.91
CA SER A 111 4.43 4.98 -17.28
C SER A 111 5.58 4.40 -18.11
N THR A 112 6.64 3.96 -17.43
CA THR A 112 7.83 3.34 -18.03
C THR A 112 8.03 1.89 -17.59
N ASN A 113 7.20 1.39 -16.69
CA ASN A 113 7.34 0.10 -15.99
C ASN A 113 8.69 -0.09 -15.29
N THR A 114 9.38 1.00 -14.94
CA THR A 114 10.74 0.91 -14.38
C THR A 114 10.67 0.90 -12.86
N LEU A 115 11.29 -0.11 -12.24
CA LEU A 115 11.60 -0.13 -10.81
C LEU A 115 13.02 0.38 -10.59
N VAL A 116 13.16 1.43 -9.80
CA VAL A 116 14.44 1.95 -9.32
C VAL A 116 14.61 1.51 -7.86
N ILE A 117 15.78 0.99 -7.53
CA ILE A 117 16.13 0.53 -6.18
C ILE A 117 17.38 1.30 -5.74
N GLU A 118 17.29 1.96 -4.59
CA GLU A 118 18.37 2.74 -4.02
C GLU A 118 18.60 2.32 -2.56
N ALA A 119 19.81 1.86 -2.24
CA ALA A 119 20.27 1.70 -0.87
C ALA A 119 21.08 2.93 -0.46
N THR A 120 20.69 3.59 0.63
CA THR A 120 21.27 4.88 1.02
C THR A 120 21.27 5.12 2.52
N ASP A 121 22.27 5.86 3.00
CA ASP A 121 22.30 6.44 4.34
C ASP A 121 21.56 7.79 4.40
N GLU A 122 21.29 8.40 3.25
CA GLU A 122 20.66 9.70 3.10
C GLU A 122 19.18 9.51 2.75
N ILE A 123 18.34 9.33 3.78
CA ILE A 123 16.90 9.21 3.55
C ILE A 123 16.31 10.58 3.18
N PRO A 124 15.71 10.75 1.99
CA PRO A 124 15.07 11.99 1.61
C PRO A 124 14.00 12.42 2.64
N ALA A 125 14.06 13.68 3.09
CA ALA A 125 13.09 14.20 4.05
C ALA A 125 11.63 14.12 3.57
N THR A 126 11.41 14.08 2.25
CA THR A 126 10.10 13.86 1.62
C THR A 126 9.57 12.44 1.84
N LEU A 127 10.45 11.44 1.83
CA LEU A 127 10.09 10.05 2.17
C LEU A 127 9.94 9.86 3.67
N LEU A 128 10.68 10.60 4.51
CA LEU A 128 10.44 10.68 5.95
C LEU A 128 9.13 11.40 6.30
N ALA A 129 8.63 12.28 5.43
CA ALA A 129 7.34 12.94 5.61
C ALA A 129 6.17 12.02 5.21
N ALA A 130 6.37 11.15 4.21
CA ALA A 130 5.45 10.07 3.84
C ALA A 130 5.48 8.90 4.84
N ASP A 131 6.67 8.57 5.39
CA ASP A 131 6.91 7.60 6.46
C ASP A 131 6.89 8.23 7.86
N ALA A 132 6.37 9.44 8.00
CA ALA A 132 6.17 10.05 9.31
C ALA A 132 5.16 9.27 10.18
N SER A 133 4.67 8.11 9.75
CA SER A 133 3.88 7.17 10.58
C SER A 133 4.43 5.75 10.71
N GLY A 134 5.69 5.48 10.36
CA GLY A 134 6.52 4.60 11.18
C GLY A 134 7.28 3.49 10.48
N GLY A 135 8.56 3.75 10.20
CA GLY A 135 9.66 2.79 10.17
C GLY A 135 10.74 3.16 11.21
N THR A 136 10.77 2.42 12.31
CA THR A 136 11.82 2.33 13.36
C THR A 136 12.58 3.60 13.76
N GLY A 137 12.09 4.31 14.79
CA GLY A 137 13.01 5.00 15.71
C GLY A 137 12.67 6.37 16.29
N LEU A 138 11.43 6.87 16.30
CA LEU A 138 11.03 7.99 17.18
C LEU A 138 9.54 7.87 17.58
N PRO A 139 9.14 8.25 18.81
CA PRO A 139 7.79 8.05 19.30
C PRO A 139 6.85 9.06 18.66
N ARG A 140 6.05 8.64 17.67
CA ARG A 140 4.79 9.32 17.37
C ARG A 140 3.74 8.76 18.33
N PRO A 141 2.82 9.57 18.90
CA PRO A 141 1.66 8.99 19.53
C PRO A 141 0.99 8.15 18.45
N ALA A 142 1.01 6.82 18.65
CA ALA A 142 0.15 5.94 17.89
C ALA A 142 -1.24 6.54 18.00
N ALA A 143 -1.84 6.95 16.87
CA ALA A 143 -3.27 6.75 16.83
C ALA A 143 -3.45 5.28 17.24
N PRO A 144 -4.26 4.98 18.27
CA PRO A 144 -4.43 3.59 18.68
C PRO A 144 -4.78 2.80 17.42
N PHE A 145 -4.14 1.65 17.27
CA PHE A 145 -4.43 0.75 16.18
C PHE A 145 -5.96 0.58 16.09
N PRO A 146 -6.60 0.87 14.95
CA PRO A 146 -8.04 0.95 14.90
C PRO A 146 -8.66 -0.42 15.17
N ASP A 147 -9.77 -0.44 15.92
CA ASP A 147 -10.54 -1.66 16.14
C ASP A 147 -11.45 -1.96 14.93
N LEU A 148 -11.75 -0.94 14.13
CA LEU A 148 -12.61 -1.02 12.96
C LEU A 148 -12.15 -0.04 11.87
N VAL A 149 -12.10 -0.52 10.64
CA VAL A 149 -11.84 0.27 9.43
C VAL A 149 -12.99 0.05 8.46
N VAL A 150 -13.75 1.10 8.17
CA VAL A 150 -14.87 1.07 7.21
C VAL A 150 -14.50 1.91 6.00
N VAL A 151 -15.02 1.53 4.83
CA VAL A 151 -14.98 2.33 3.61
C VAL A 151 -16.35 2.96 3.38
N PRO A 152 -16.65 4.16 3.90
CA PRO A 152 -17.92 4.80 3.67
C PRO A 152 -17.90 5.57 2.36
N GLY A 153 -19.04 5.56 1.69
CA GLY A 153 -19.17 6.18 0.38
C GLY A 153 -20.47 5.82 -0.29
N THR A 154 -20.61 6.26 -1.54
CA THR A 154 -21.76 5.95 -2.43
C THR A 154 -21.86 4.46 -2.80
N ILE A 155 -20.85 3.66 -2.45
CA ILE A 155 -20.86 2.20 -2.60
C ILE A 155 -21.81 1.53 -1.59
N GLN A 156 -22.06 2.15 -0.43
CA GLN A 156 -22.64 1.48 0.72
C GLN A 156 -24.12 1.12 0.54
N SER A 157 -24.95 2.02 0.00
CA SER A 157 -26.34 1.70 -0.29
C SER A 157 -26.48 0.56 -1.31
N VAL A 158 -25.54 0.48 -2.27
CA VAL A 158 -25.49 -0.59 -3.27
C VAL A 158 -25.04 -1.92 -2.67
N LEU A 159 -24.16 -1.88 -1.67
CA LEU A 159 -23.73 -3.06 -0.91
C LEU A 159 -24.76 -3.53 0.13
N GLY A 160 -25.77 -2.70 0.43
CA GLY A 160 -26.88 -3.05 1.32
C GLY A 160 -26.83 -2.39 2.70
N CYS A 161 -25.97 -1.39 2.91
CA CYS A 161 -26.07 -0.51 4.08
C CYS A 161 -27.40 0.27 4.07
N ALA A 162 -27.78 0.80 5.24
CA ALA A 162 -29.01 1.60 5.38
C ALA A 162 -28.98 2.89 4.52
N GLY A 163 -27.78 3.39 4.23
CA GLY A 163 -27.53 4.56 3.40
C GLY A 163 -26.07 4.62 2.96
N ASP A 164 -25.72 5.72 2.33
CA ASP A 164 -24.34 6.06 1.97
C ASP A 164 -23.69 6.89 3.09
N TRP A 165 -22.36 6.87 3.15
CA TRP A 165 -21.56 7.66 4.09
C TRP A 165 -21.77 7.31 5.57
N GLU A 166 -22.05 6.04 5.87
CA GLU A 166 -22.24 5.48 7.21
C GLU A 166 -20.90 4.92 7.73
N PRO A 167 -20.21 5.59 8.67
CA PRO A 167 -18.87 5.19 9.13
C PRO A 167 -18.86 3.91 9.98
N ASP A 168 -20.03 3.46 10.44
CA ASP A 168 -20.24 2.28 11.26
C ASP A 168 -20.90 1.11 10.49
N CYS A 169 -21.13 1.25 9.18
CA CYS A 169 -21.69 0.15 8.40
C CYS A 169 -20.68 -1.00 8.22
N GLU A 170 -20.84 -2.07 8.99
CA GLU A 170 -19.98 -3.26 8.94
C GLU A 170 -19.94 -3.96 7.58
N ILE A 171 -20.94 -3.73 6.70
CA ILE A 171 -20.97 -4.34 5.35
C ILE A 171 -19.79 -3.87 4.50
N SER A 172 -19.31 -2.63 4.69
CA SER A 172 -18.11 -2.11 4.01
C SER A 172 -16.89 -2.03 4.93
N ALA A 173 -16.87 -2.82 6.02
CA ALA A 173 -15.69 -2.95 6.85
C ALA A 173 -14.59 -3.76 6.16
N LEU A 174 -13.35 -3.30 6.31
CA LEU A 174 -12.15 -4.04 5.90
C LEU A 174 -11.72 -4.98 7.03
N THR A 175 -11.02 -6.05 6.66
CA THR A 175 -10.40 -6.98 7.61
C THR A 175 -8.91 -6.71 7.69
N TYR A 176 -8.34 -6.68 8.90
CA TYR A 176 -6.89 -6.57 9.05
C TYR A 176 -6.22 -7.90 8.71
N ASP A 177 -5.28 -7.85 7.77
CA ASP A 177 -4.36 -8.94 7.48
C ASP A 177 -3.06 -8.72 8.25
N GLU A 178 -2.78 -9.58 9.24
CA GLU A 178 -1.55 -9.51 10.03
C GLU A 178 -0.30 -9.88 9.22
N ALA A 179 -0.46 -10.74 8.21
CA ALA A 179 0.64 -11.19 7.35
C ALA A 179 1.11 -10.06 6.44
N ASP A 180 0.20 -9.21 5.95
CA ASP A 180 0.53 -8.05 5.11
C ASP A 180 0.63 -6.73 5.88
N GLN A 181 0.12 -6.69 7.12
CA GLN A 181 -0.08 -5.48 7.91
C GLN A 181 -0.99 -4.44 7.23
N LEU A 182 -1.98 -4.91 6.49
CA LEU A 182 -2.88 -4.09 5.68
C LEU A 182 -4.34 -4.38 6.05
N TRP A 183 -5.19 -3.36 6.05
CA TRP A 183 -6.64 -3.59 6.07
C TRP A 183 -7.10 -3.82 4.65
N TYR A 184 -7.81 -4.92 4.39
CA TYR A 184 -8.20 -5.34 3.05
C TYR A 184 -9.65 -5.83 2.99
N GLY A 185 -10.30 -5.63 1.85
CA GLY A 185 -11.65 -6.12 1.58
C GLY A 185 -11.96 -6.10 0.09
N SER A 186 -12.82 -6.99 -0.37
CA SER A 186 -13.31 -7.00 -1.75
C SER A 186 -14.82 -7.03 -1.78
N PHE A 187 -15.41 -6.14 -2.58
CA PHE A 187 -16.86 -5.97 -2.67
C PHE A 187 -17.35 -6.09 -4.12
N GLU A 188 -18.51 -6.71 -4.30
CA GLU A 188 -19.15 -6.80 -5.61
C GLU A 188 -19.91 -5.51 -5.93
N LEU A 189 -19.36 -4.70 -6.83
CA LEU A 189 -19.96 -3.43 -7.25
C LEU A 189 -20.49 -3.53 -8.70
N PRO A 190 -21.71 -3.06 -8.98
CA PRO A 190 -22.15 -2.77 -10.33
C PRO A 190 -21.22 -1.75 -11.01
N ALA A 191 -21.24 -1.70 -12.34
CA ALA A 191 -20.56 -0.61 -13.05
C ALA A 191 -21.26 0.71 -12.74
N GLY A 192 -20.48 1.73 -12.40
CA GLY A 192 -20.96 3.06 -12.05
C GLY A 192 -19.81 3.95 -11.58
N ASP A 193 -20.14 5.21 -11.35
CA ASP A 193 -19.24 6.18 -10.72
C ASP A 193 -19.52 6.17 -9.22
N TYR A 194 -18.47 6.06 -8.41
CA TYR A 194 -18.57 5.98 -6.96
C TYR A 194 -17.57 6.92 -6.30
N GLU A 195 -17.94 7.45 -5.15
CA GLU A 195 -17.01 8.13 -4.26
C GLU A 195 -16.92 7.42 -2.90
N TYR A 196 -15.74 7.44 -2.28
CA TYR A 196 -15.51 6.85 -0.96
C TYR A 196 -14.40 7.55 -0.15
N LYS A 197 -14.30 7.17 1.12
CA LYS A 197 -13.22 7.49 2.07
C LYS A 197 -12.95 6.27 2.95
N VAL A 198 -12.01 6.38 3.88
CA VAL A 198 -11.87 5.45 5.01
C VAL A 198 -12.22 6.15 6.32
N ALA A 199 -13.00 5.49 7.18
CA ALA A 199 -13.33 5.96 8.53
C ALA A 199 -12.91 4.92 9.57
N LEU A 200 -12.38 5.39 10.70
CA LEU A 200 -11.88 4.52 11.76
C LEU A 200 -12.87 4.50 12.94
N ASN A 201 -12.99 3.33 13.57
CA ASN A 201 -13.71 3.13 14.84
C ASN A 201 -15.19 3.54 14.81
N GLY A 202 -15.84 3.40 13.65
CA GLY A 202 -17.29 3.61 13.53
C GLY A 202 -17.73 5.08 13.56
N SER A 203 -16.82 6.03 13.44
CA SER A 203 -17.14 7.47 13.45
C SER A 203 -16.33 8.24 12.42
N TRP A 204 -16.74 9.49 12.19
CA TRP A 204 -16.01 10.42 11.34
C TRP A 204 -14.86 11.16 12.06
N ASP A 205 -14.59 10.86 13.34
CA ASP A 205 -13.57 11.56 14.13
C ASP A 205 -12.16 11.40 13.53
N VAL A 206 -11.87 10.21 13.02
CA VAL A 206 -10.63 9.92 12.29
C VAL A 206 -10.99 9.27 10.97
N ASN A 207 -10.69 9.98 9.89
CA ASN A 207 -10.98 9.53 8.53
C ASN A 207 -9.94 10.07 7.56
N PHE A 208 -9.72 9.35 6.46
CA PHE A 208 -8.78 9.72 5.40
C PHE A 208 -9.45 9.64 4.04
N GLY A 209 -9.03 10.52 3.13
CA GLY A 209 -9.55 10.59 1.76
C GLY A 209 -8.40 10.71 0.77
N GLN A 210 -8.60 11.51 -0.28
CA GLN A 210 -7.56 11.77 -1.29
C GLN A 210 -6.22 12.16 -0.64
N PHE A 211 -5.15 11.66 -1.25
CA PHE A 211 -3.77 11.93 -0.85
C PHE A 211 -3.43 11.56 0.61
N ALA A 212 -4.12 10.54 1.15
CA ALA A 212 -3.98 10.10 2.54
C ALA A 212 -4.24 11.22 3.59
N GLU A 213 -4.92 12.29 3.18
CA GLU A 213 -5.13 13.46 4.03
C GLU A 213 -6.22 13.18 5.07
N GLY A 214 -5.93 13.53 6.32
CA GLY A 214 -6.90 13.46 7.41
C GLY A 214 -8.06 14.43 7.16
N GLY A 215 -9.29 13.91 7.09
CA GLY A 215 -10.43 14.71 6.67
C GLY A 215 -10.42 15.11 5.20
N GLY A 216 -9.55 14.52 4.38
CA GLY A 216 -9.34 14.85 2.96
C GLY A 216 -10.57 14.69 2.08
N ALA A 217 -10.45 15.12 0.82
CA ALA A 217 -11.53 15.01 -0.16
C ALA A 217 -11.94 13.55 -0.42
N ASN A 218 -13.15 13.33 -0.94
CA ASN A 218 -13.62 12.00 -1.35
C ASN A 218 -12.78 11.47 -2.52
N ILE A 219 -12.50 10.17 -2.53
CA ILE A 219 -11.84 9.49 -3.64
C ILE A 219 -12.90 9.06 -4.66
N PRO A 220 -12.78 9.43 -5.95
CA PRO A 220 -13.74 9.07 -7.01
C PRO A 220 -13.50 7.70 -7.63
#